data_AF-A0A1G3J3Q6-F1
#
_entry.id   AF-A0A1G3J3Q6-F1
#
_cell.length_a   1.000
_cell.length_b   1.000
_cell.length_c   1.000
_cell.angle_alpha   90.00
_cell.angle_beta   90.00
_cell.angle_gamma   90.00
#
_symmetry.space_group_name_H-M   'P 1'
#
loop_
_entity.id
_entity.type
_entity.pdbx_description
1 polymer ?
#
loop_
_entity_poly.entity_id
_entity_poly.type
_entity_poly.pdbx_seq_one_letter_code
_entity_poly.pdbx_strand_id
1 'polypeptide(L)'
;MLTSISYFNKQKALMQKLLLLLLASLAANIIWAQDAAKEEAPVAKEVFYDSTVAYVLITVIGLLAMVIFMLGNVFILAIKNKVEQEKQSGASKAAALTVLFVLISAGSLFAQSANVPAGTKTVVSETIILMLAFIVVLEMIIIVYFANGIRSFLKKEAIQTAVAAGATPVVEKEKIAWFDRLYNRNTNEDIARLDLGHDYDGIKELDNEVPVWWRWGFALSLIFGVVYLYNYHVAGTKPLQQAELAMDMEQAAIQQAAYLEKSANNVDENTVKMMGADDIAKGKELYIKPGACATCHAENGSAIVNGAPGIGPNLTDDYWLHKGDIKAIFYSIKYGWPEKGMKSWKDDYSPIQIAQIASYVKSLQGTNPQPAKEKQGELFVEAGAAPAADSTTAPAMK
;
A
#
# COMPACT_ATOMS: atom_id res chain seq x y z
N MET A 1 50.30 0.15 -39.85
CA MET A 1 49.97 1.53 -39.40
C MET A 1 48.61 2.02 -39.88
N LEU A 2 48.13 1.70 -41.09
CA LEU A 2 46.84 2.20 -41.60
C LEU A 2 45.59 1.57 -40.96
N THR A 3 45.69 0.36 -40.39
CA THR A 3 44.56 -0.36 -39.76
C THR A 3 44.23 0.10 -38.34
N SER A 4 45.21 0.58 -37.55
CA SER A 4 44.94 1.05 -36.18
C SER A 4 44.35 2.47 -36.14
N ILE A 5 44.68 3.32 -37.12
CA ILE A 5 44.11 4.68 -37.26
C ILE A 5 42.62 4.61 -37.63
N SER A 6 42.24 3.65 -38.48
CA SER A 6 40.84 3.38 -38.83
C SER A 6 40.00 2.93 -37.62
N TYR A 7 40.56 2.06 -36.78
CA TYR A 7 39.92 1.56 -35.57
C TYR A 7 39.71 2.66 -34.52
N PHE A 8 40.73 3.50 -34.28
CA PHE A 8 40.64 4.63 -33.35
C PHE A 8 39.61 5.68 -33.78
N ASN A 9 39.55 6.01 -35.08
CA ASN A 9 38.55 6.97 -35.59
C ASN A 9 37.12 6.40 -35.52
N LYS A 10 36.93 5.08 -35.72
CA LYS A 10 35.64 4.42 -35.53
C LYS A 10 35.19 4.41 -34.06
N GLN A 11 36.08 4.12 -33.11
CA GLN A 11 35.72 4.16 -31.68
C GLN A 11 35.42 5.59 -31.20
N LYS A 12 36.16 6.59 -31.68
CA LYS A 12 35.92 7.99 -31.35
C LYS A 12 34.56 8.48 -31.87
N ALA A 13 34.21 8.11 -33.10
CA ALA A 13 32.89 8.39 -33.67
C ALA A 13 31.76 7.63 -32.94
N LEU A 14 32.01 6.41 -32.48
CA LEU A 14 31.05 5.62 -31.69
C LEU A 14 30.79 6.25 -30.32
N MET A 15 31.84 6.65 -29.59
CA MET A 15 31.71 7.33 -28.31
C MET A 15 31.01 8.69 -28.44
N GLN A 16 31.29 9.44 -29.51
CA GLN A 16 30.67 10.74 -29.75
C GLN A 16 29.17 10.62 -30.08
N LYS A 17 28.77 9.56 -30.79
CA LYS A 17 27.35 9.22 -31.00
C LYS A 17 26.66 8.74 -29.72
N LEU A 18 27.35 7.94 -28.89
CA LEU A 18 26.81 7.50 -27.61
C LEU A 18 26.57 8.69 -26.65
N LEU A 19 27.51 9.64 -26.63
CA LEU A 19 27.41 10.88 -25.83
C LEU A 19 26.24 11.76 -26.30
N LEU A 20 26.04 11.89 -27.61
CA LEU A 20 24.92 12.64 -28.20
C LEU A 20 23.56 11.97 -27.91
N LEU A 21 23.50 10.63 -27.95
CA LEU A 21 22.31 9.88 -27.57
C LEU A 21 21.98 10.03 -26.08
N LEU A 22 23.00 10.05 -25.22
CA LEU A 22 22.83 10.26 -23.78
C LEU A 22 22.31 11.68 -23.49
N LEU A 23 22.89 12.70 -24.13
CA LEU A 23 22.41 14.09 -24.06
C LEU A 23 20.99 14.26 -24.62
N ALA A 24 20.63 13.55 -25.70
CA ALA A 24 19.28 13.56 -26.25
C ALA A 24 18.26 12.87 -25.30
N SER A 25 18.67 11.81 -24.60
CA SER A 25 17.83 11.13 -23.60
C SER A 25 17.55 11.99 -22.36
N LEU A 26 18.48 12.88 -22.00
CA LEU A 26 18.32 13.87 -20.93
C LEU A 26 17.37 15.01 -21.31
N ALA A 27 17.26 15.35 -22.60
CA ALA A 27 16.35 16.39 -23.09
C ALA A 27 14.89 15.90 -23.30
N ALA A 28 14.65 14.58 -23.29
CA ALA A 28 13.34 13.98 -23.61
C ALA A 28 12.30 14.03 -22.47
N ASN A 29 12.64 14.59 -21.29
CA ASN A 29 11.72 14.72 -20.16
C ASN A 29 11.07 16.11 -20.07
N ILE A 30 10.58 16.65 -21.19
CA ILE A 30 9.64 17.77 -21.18
C ILE A 30 8.31 17.22 -21.69
N ILE A 31 7.56 16.56 -20.80
CA ILE A 31 6.18 16.16 -21.06
C ILE A 31 5.25 17.21 -20.44
N TRP A 32 4.27 17.61 -21.25
CA TRP A 32 3.27 18.64 -20.99
C TRP A 32 2.50 18.41 -19.68
N ALA A 33 2.33 19.48 -18.90
CA ALA A 33 1.34 19.53 -17.84
C ALA A 33 -0.05 19.75 -18.48
N GLN A 34 -0.96 18.81 -18.28
CA GLN A 34 -2.37 18.95 -18.61
C GLN A 34 -3.14 19.13 -17.30
N ASP A 35 -3.86 20.25 -17.18
CA ASP A 35 -4.67 20.57 -16.00
C ASP A 35 -5.75 19.50 -15.80
N ALA A 36 -5.64 18.72 -14.72
CA ALA A 36 -6.69 17.82 -14.27
C ALA A 36 -7.59 18.54 -13.26
N ALA A 37 -8.90 18.46 -13.48
CA ALA A 37 -9.93 19.13 -12.71
C ALA A 37 -9.92 18.77 -11.21
N LYS A 38 -10.29 19.75 -10.38
CA LYS A 38 -10.50 19.62 -8.93
C LYS A 38 -11.61 18.60 -8.64
N GLU A 39 -11.25 17.47 -8.03
CA GLU A 39 -12.16 16.70 -7.18
C GLU A 39 -11.88 17.05 -5.70
N GLU A 40 -12.94 17.31 -4.94
CA GLU A 40 -12.85 17.57 -3.50
C GLU A 40 -12.52 16.27 -2.75
N ALA A 41 -11.36 16.24 -2.10
CA ALA A 41 -10.88 15.09 -1.33
C ALA A 41 -11.61 14.96 0.03
N PRO A 42 -11.85 13.73 0.52
CA PRO A 42 -12.50 13.49 1.80
C PRO A 42 -11.62 13.91 2.99
N VAL A 43 -12.28 14.28 4.09
CA VAL A 43 -11.71 14.78 5.34
C VAL A 43 -10.55 13.91 5.84
N ALA A 44 -9.33 14.47 5.80
CA ALA A 44 -8.10 13.81 6.20
C ALA A 44 -8.03 13.63 7.73
N LYS A 45 -7.70 12.40 8.17
CA LYS A 45 -7.41 12.08 9.57
C LYS A 45 -6.19 12.84 10.07
N GLU A 46 -6.32 13.37 11.30
CA GLU A 46 -5.33 14.23 11.96
C GLU A 46 -4.02 13.54 12.28
N VAL A 47 -2.99 14.36 12.09
CA VAL A 47 -1.71 13.87 11.71
C VAL A 47 -0.70 15.03 12.07
N PHE A 48 0.18 14.81 13.08
CA PHE A 48 1.28 15.57 13.78
C PHE A 48 2.82 15.36 13.44
N TYR A 49 3.65 16.41 13.51
CA TYR A 49 5.13 16.38 13.48
C TYR A 49 5.55 17.02 14.79
N ASP A 50 6.33 16.32 15.60
CA ASP A 50 6.96 16.92 16.77
C ASP A 50 8.13 17.82 16.31
N SER A 51 8.33 18.94 17.02
CA SER A 51 9.49 19.84 16.91
C SER A 51 10.83 19.11 16.86
N THR A 52 10.91 17.95 17.54
CA THR A 52 12.04 17.02 17.50
C THR A 52 12.41 16.56 16.09
N VAL A 53 11.43 16.23 15.24
CA VAL A 53 11.69 15.75 13.87
C VAL A 53 12.25 16.87 12.99
N ALA A 54 11.78 18.11 13.18
CA ALA A 54 12.31 19.27 12.47
C ALA A 54 13.77 19.55 12.84
N TYR A 55 14.13 19.48 14.12
CA TYR A 55 15.51 19.63 14.55
C TYR A 55 16.41 18.51 14.00
N VAL A 56 15.94 17.25 14.02
CA VAL A 56 16.68 16.11 13.45
C VAL A 56 16.96 16.32 11.96
N LEU A 57 15.96 16.74 11.18
CA LEU A 57 16.11 17.02 9.75
C LEU A 57 17.10 18.16 9.48
N ILE A 58 17.05 19.25 10.26
CA ILE A 58 18.00 20.36 10.12
C ILE A 58 19.42 19.91 10.44
N THR A 59 19.62 19.07 11.47
CA THR A 59 20.95 18.49 11.75
C THR A 59 21.44 17.58 10.64
N VAL A 60 20.57 16.76 10.04
CA VAL A 60 20.93 15.89 8.91
C VAL A 60 21.33 16.71 7.69
N ILE A 61 20.57 17.74 7.36
CA ILE A 61 20.89 18.67 6.26
C ILE A 61 22.24 19.35 6.51
N GLY A 62 22.51 19.78 7.74
CA GLY A 62 23.79 20.37 8.13
C GLY A 62 24.97 19.40 7.99
N LEU A 63 24.80 18.14 8.41
CA LEU A 63 25.82 17.10 8.27
C LEU A 63 26.09 16.77 6.81
N LEU A 64 25.05 16.67 5.98
CA LEU A 64 25.18 16.43 4.55
C LEU A 64 25.90 17.59 3.85
N ALA A 65 25.56 18.84 4.19
CA ALA A 65 26.26 20.01 3.66
C ALA A 65 27.75 20.01 4.04
N MET A 66 28.09 19.60 5.27
CA MET A 66 29.48 19.47 5.74
C MET A 66 30.25 18.39 4.97
N VAL A 67 29.62 17.24 4.70
CA VAL A 67 30.20 16.15 3.91
C VAL A 67 30.44 16.59 2.47
N ILE A 68 29.44 17.23 1.84
CA ILE A 68 29.56 17.76 0.48
C ILE A 68 30.69 18.80 0.41
N PHE A 69 30.80 19.67 1.42
CA PHE A 69 31.89 20.65 1.52
C PHE A 69 33.27 19.99 1.66
N MET A 70 33.40 18.96 2.51
CA MET A 70 34.64 18.20 2.65
C MET A 70 35.03 17.48 1.35
N LEU A 71 34.08 16.81 0.70
CA LEU A 71 34.30 16.14 -0.58
C LEU A 71 34.67 17.15 -1.68
N GLY A 72 34.02 18.32 -1.71
CA GLY A 72 34.35 19.41 -2.62
C GLY A 72 35.79 19.89 -2.46
N ASN A 73 36.26 20.09 -1.23
CA ASN A 73 37.65 20.50 -0.98
C ASN A 73 38.67 19.43 -1.36
N VAL A 74 38.38 18.15 -1.09
CA VAL A 74 39.23 17.03 -1.50
C VAL A 74 39.26 16.91 -3.03
N PHE A 75 38.13 17.11 -3.71
CA PHE A 75 38.06 17.08 -5.16
C PHE A 75 38.80 18.25 -5.79
N ILE A 76 38.70 19.45 -5.22
CA ILE A 76 39.51 20.61 -5.63
C ILE A 76 41.00 20.32 -5.45
N LEU A 77 41.40 19.66 -4.36
CA LEU A 77 42.79 19.27 -4.14
C LEU A 77 43.27 18.22 -5.15
N ALA A 78 42.44 17.21 -5.45
CA ALA A 78 42.71 16.18 -6.46
C ALA A 78 42.80 16.76 -7.87
N ILE A 79 41.91 17.70 -8.22
CA ILE A 79 41.97 18.45 -9.49
C ILE A 79 43.23 19.28 -9.53
N LYS A 80 43.58 20.02 -8.47
CA LYS A 80 44.78 20.84 -8.44
C LYS A 80 46.02 19.98 -8.67
N ASN A 81 46.10 18.82 -8.02
CA ASN A 81 47.21 17.86 -8.19
C ASN A 81 47.26 17.29 -9.62
N LYS A 82 46.10 16.97 -10.21
CA LYS A 82 46.00 16.48 -11.60
C LYS A 82 46.30 17.58 -12.65
N VAL A 83 45.90 18.82 -12.38
CA VAL A 83 46.21 20.00 -13.23
C VAL A 83 47.70 20.35 -13.14
N GLU A 84 48.33 20.19 -11.98
CA GLU A 84 49.79 20.30 -11.82
C GLU A 84 50.51 19.22 -12.63
N GLN A 85 50.00 17.98 -12.63
CA GLN A 85 50.50 16.88 -13.48
C GLN A 85 50.29 17.13 -14.97
N GLU A 86 49.13 17.65 -15.39
CA GLU A 86 48.85 17.99 -16.79
C GLU A 86 49.66 19.20 -17.28
N LYS A 87 50.01 20.15 -16.38
CA LYS A 87 50.98 21.22 -16.66
C LYS A 87 52.37 20.69 -17.01
N GLN A 88 52.76 19.55 -16.44
CA GLN A 88 54.01 18.87 -16.77
C GLN A 88 53.90 17.96 -18.00
N SER A 89 52.70 17.46 -18.34
CA SER A 89 52.49 16.51 -19.43
C SER A 89 51.91 17.09 -20.72
N GLY A 90 51.69 18.41 -20.81
CA GLY A 90 51.33 19.11 -22.06
C GLY A 90 50.00 18.67 -22.68
N ALA A 91 49.05 18.15 -21.90
CA ALA A 91 47.75 17.72 -22.39
C ALA A 91 46.70 18.86 -22.36
N SER A 92 45.79 18.87 -23.33
CA SER A 92 44.92 20.02 -23.63
C SER A 92 43.77 20.22 -22.65
N LYS A 93 43.47 21.50 -22.35
CA LYS A 93 42.47 22.04 -21.40
C LYS A 93 41.00 21.56 -21.57
N ALA A 94 40.73 20.66 -22.51
CA ALA A 94 39.37 20.25 -22.90
C ALA A 94 38.75 19.16 -22.00
N ALA A 95 39.56 18.33 -21.34
CA ALA A 95 39.07 17.21 -20.52
C ALA A 95 38.56 17.65 -19.13
N ALA A 96 39.17 18.67 -18.53
CA ALA A 96 38.73 19.20 -17.24
C ALA A 96 37.43 20.02 -17.36
N LEU A 97 37.23 20.72 -18.48
CA LEU A 97 36.06 21.58 -18.72
C LEU A 97 34.77 20.77 -18.96
N THR A 98 34.90 19.57 -19.54
CA THR A 98 33.77 18.69 -19.86
C THR A 98 33.19 18.01 -18.62
N VAL A 99 34.02 17.65 -17.65
CA VAL A 99 33.54 17.09 -16.35
C VAL A 99 32.83 18.15 -15.52
N LEU A 100 33.30 19.40 -15.55
CA LEU A 100 32.66 20.52 -14.85
C LEU A 100 31.28 20.85 -15.44
N PHE A 101 31.12 20.78 -16.77
CA PHE A 101 29.86 21.07 -17.46
C PHE A 101 28.79 19.99 -17.23
N VAL A 102 29.20 18.73 -17.05
CA VAL A 102 28.31 17.59 -16.72
C VAL A 102 27.77 17.66 -15.28
N LEU A 103 28.51 18.29 -14.36
CA LEU A 103 28.09 18.42 -12.96
C LEU A 103 27.21 19.65 -12.71
N ILE A 104 27.38 20.74 -13.46
CA ILE A 104 26.54 21.96 -13.32
C ILE A 104 25.12 21.74 -13.86
N SER A 105 24.91 20.79 -14.76
CA SER A 105 23.60 20.47 -15.35
C SER A 105 22.70 19.60 -14.46
N ALA A 106 23.18 19.12 -13.31
CA ALA A 106 22.40 18.34 -12.35
C ALA A 106 21.72 19.19 -11.25
N GLY A 107 21.92 20.51 -11.24
CA GLY A 107 21.44 21.42 -10.19
C GLY A 107 20.13 22.13 -10.50
N SER A 108 19.05 21.41 -10.81
CA SER A 108 17.69 21.99 -10.85
C SER A 108 16.66 20.95 -10.38
N LEU A 109 16.73 20.56 -9.12
CA LEU A 109 15.60 19.92 -8.45
C LEU A 109 14.64 21.03 -8.05
N PHE A 110 13.50 21.08 -8.74
CA PHE A 110 12.42 22.02 -8.49
C PHE A 110 11.91 21.88 -7.05
N ALA A 111 12.11 22.92 -6.25
CA ALA A 111 11.32 23.13 -5.04
C ALA A 111 9.98 23.75 -5.45
N GLN A 112 8.91 22.94 -5.49
CA GLN A 112 7.54 23.46 -5.51
C GLN A 112 7.08 23.65 -4.07
N SER A 113 7.21 24.85 -3.54
CA SER A 113 6.49 25.24 -2.33
C SER A 113 5.07 25.64 -2.72
N ALA A 114 4.12 24.74 -2.52
CA ALA A 114 2.73 25.16 -2.39
C ALA A 114 2.62 26.04 -1.14
N ASN A 115 2.05 27.24 -1.28
CA ASN A 115 1.90 28.20 -0.20
C ASN A 115 0.84 27.68 0.78
N VAL A 116 1.25 26.91 1.79
CA VAL A 116 0.36 26.41 2.85
C VAL A 116 0.09 27.56 3.83
N PRO A 117 -1.17 27.87 4.17
CA PRO A 117 -1.49 28.92 5.12
C PRO A 117 -0.81 28.68 6.48
N ALA A 118 -0.28 29.75 7.06
CA ALA A 118 0.33 29.70 8.40
C ALA A 118 -0.70 29.24 9.43
N GLY A 119 -0.51 28.03 9.97
CA GLY A 119 -1.39 27.45 10.98
C GLY A 119 -1.60 25.94 10.87
N THR A 120 -1.28 25.32 9.73
CA THR A 120 -1.53 23.89 9.51
C THR A 120 -0.38 23.04 10.08
N LYS A 121 -0.69 22.20 11.09
CA LYS A 121 0.26 21.21 11.64
C LYS A 121 0.11 19.89 10.86
N THR A 122 1.22 19.32 10.41
CA THR A 122 1.36 18.09 9.57
C THR A 122 1.69 16.85 10.45
N VAL A 123 1.52 15.54 10.02
CA VAL A 123 2.01 14.10 10.38
C VAL A 123 3.18 13.54 9.62
N VAL A 124 4.22 13.10 10.31
CA VAL A 124 5.12 12.12 9.70
C VAL A 124 4.64 10.73 10.07
N SER A 125 4.22 9.94 9.08
CA SER A 125 3.91 8.53 9.30
C SER A 125 5.14 7.81 9.84
N GLU A 126 4.97 6.86 10.77
CA GLU A 126 6.06 6.08 11.36
C GLU A 126 6.94 5.41 10.30
N THR A 127 6.35 5.01 9.17
CA THR A 127 7.06 4.50 7.98
C THR A 127 8.01 5.52 7.36
N ILE A 128 7.64 6.81 7.33
CA ILE A 128 8.52 7.87 6.81
C ILE A 128 9.69 8.09 7.77
N ILE A 129 9.47 8.00 9.09
CA ILE A 129 10.56 8.10 10.08
C ILE A 129 11.54 6.94 9.91
N LEU A 130 11.05 5.71 9.76
CA LEU A 130 11.89 4.53 9.54
C LEU A 130 12.64 4.60 8.20
N MET A 131 11.98 5.09 7.14
CA MET A 131 12.62 5.29 5.83
C MET A 131 13.73 6.35 5.90
N LEU A 132 13.50 7.47 6.59
CA LEU A 132 14.50 8.51 6.81
C LEU A 132 15.68 8.00 7.65
N ALA A 133 15.40 7.26 8.72
CA ALA A 133 16.45 6.64 9.55
C ALA A 133 17.30 5.66 8.73
N PHE A 134 16.67 4.86 7.87
CA PHE A 134 17.37 3.95 6.96
C PHE A 134 18.30 4.70 5.99
N ILE A 135 17.81 5.77 5.37
CA ILE A 135 18.61 6.60 4.44
C ILE A 135 19.83 7.18 5.15
N VAL A 136 19.66 7.73 6.35
CA VAL A 136 20.76 8.31 7.14
C VAL A 136 21.82 7.26 7.49
N VAL A 137 21.41 6.04 7.87
CA VAL A 137 22.35 4.94 8.15
C VAL A 137 23.11 4.54 6.90
N LEU A 138 22.43 4.43 5.76
CA LEU A 138 23.05 4.11 4.47
C LEU A 138 24.08 5.18 4.08
N GLU A 139 23.76 6.46 4.22
CA GLU A 139 24.67 7.57 3.96
C GLU A 139 25.92 7.53 4.86
N MET A 140 25.74 7.25 6.15
CA MET A 140 26.87 7.09 7.08
C MET A 140 27.81 5.95 6.68
N ILE A 141 27.28 4.83 6.21
CA ILE A 141 28.09 3.70 5.71
C ILE A 141 28.90 4.14 4.48
N ILE A 142 28.27 4.83 3.54
CA ILE A 142 28.91 5.32 2.31
C ILE A 142 30.03 6.32 2.66
N ILE A 143 29.78 7.25 3.57
CA ILE A 143 30.78 8.24 4.04
C ILE A 143 31.99 7.54 4.66
N VAL A 144 31.76 6.57 5.55
CA VAL A 144 32.85 5.81 6.20
C VAL A 144 33.65 5.02 5.16
N TYR A 145 32.98 4.41 4.18
CA TYR A 145 33.63 3.70 3.08
C TYR A 145 34.55 4.62 2.28
N PHE A 146 34.06 5.79 1.84
CA PHE A 146 34.86 6.75 1.09
C PHE A 146 35.98 7.38 1.93
N ALA A 147 35.73 7.69 3.20
CA ALA A 147 36.76 8.22 4.10
C ALA A 147 37.91 7.22 4.31
N ASN A 148 37.59 5.92 4.44
CA ASN A 148 38.59 4.86 4.52
C ASN A 148 39.34 4.69 3.18
N GLY A 149 38.64 4.82 2.05
CA GLY A 149 39.24 4.85 0.72
C GLY A 149 40.27 5.98 0.56
N ILE A 150 39.89 7.21 0.95
CA ILE A 150 40.79 8.38 0.89
C ILE A 150 42.00 8.19 1.80
N ARG A 151 41.83 7.67 3.03
CA ARG A 151 42.95 7.34 3.91
C ARG A 151 43.91 6.33 3.29
N SER A 152 43.40 5.36 2.54
CA SER A 152 44.22 4.38 1.80
C SER A 152 45.01 5.05 0.68
N PHE A 153 44.39 5.95 -0.08
CA PHE A 153 45.06 6.71 -1.13
C PHE A 153 46.16 7.64 -0.58
N LEU A 154 45.87 8.41 0.47
CA LEU A 154 46.85 9.30 1.12
C LEU A 154 48.02 8.52 1.73
N LYS A 155 47.77 7.32 2.29
CA LYS A 155 48.84 6.43 2.76
C LYS A 155 49.74 5.96 1.62
N LYS A 156 49.16 5.59 0.47
CA LYS A 156 49.95 5.16 -0.70
C LYS A 156 50.84 6.28 -1.22
N GLU A 157 50.33 7.51 -1.27
CA GLU A 157 51.11 8.68 -1.68
C GLU A 157 52.22 8.97 -0.66
N ALA A 158 51.93 9.00 0.64
CA ALA A 158 52.93 9.17 1.69
C ALA A 158 54.02 8.09 1.70
N ILE A 159 53.65 6.84 1.43
CA ILE A 159 54.61 5.73 1.26
C ILE A 159 55.45 5.92 0.00
N GLN A 160 54.86 6.35 -1.12
CA GLN A 160 55.60 6.65 -2.35
C GLN A 160 56.58 7.82 -2.17
N THR A 161 56.20 8.87 -1.44
CA THR A 161 57.10 9.98 -1.12
C THR A 161 58.23 9.56 -0.17
N ALA A 162 57.94 8.69 0.80
CA ALA A 162 58.94 8.13 1.71
C ALA A 162 59.93 7.17 1.00
N VAL A 163 59.43 6.34 0.07
CA VAL A 163 60.26 5.47 -0.77
C VAL A 163 61.10 6.30 -1.74
N ALA A 164 60.56 7.38 -2.32
CA ALA A 164 61.32 8.34 -3.14
C ALA A 164 62.39 9.11 -2.32
N ALA A 165 62.20 9.26 -1.01
CA ALA A 165 63.18 9.83 -0.08
C ALA A 165 64.22 8.81 0.44
N GLY A 166 64.27 7.60 -0.12
CA GLY A 166 65.30 6.60 0.17
C GLY A 166 64.98 5.63 1.31
N ALA A 167 63.74 5.60 1.82
CA ALA A 167 63.32 4.59 2.78
C ALA A 167 63.13 3.22 2.10
N THR A 168 63.67 2.15 2.70
CA THR A 168 63.44 0.79 2.22
C THR A 168 61.96 0.41 2.40
N PRO A 169 61.27 -0.08 1.36
CA PRO A 169 59.89 -0.53 1.51
C PRO A 169 59.89 -1.79 2.36
N VAL A 170 59.48 -1.64 3.63
CA VAL A 170 59.10 -2.79 4.45
C VAL A 170 57.92 -3.43 3.73
N VAL A 171 58.14 -4.60 3.13
CA VAL A 171 57.05 -5.44 2.64
C VAL A 171 56.32 -5.95 3.88
N GLU A 172 55.42 -5.12 4.40
CA GLU A 172 54.48 -5.52 5.44
C GLU A 172 53.65 -6.65 4.84
N LYS A 173 53.81 -7.87 5.38
CA LYS A 173 53.03 -9.04 4.97
C LYS A 173 51.58 -8.61 4.84
N GLU A 174 51.02 -8.79 3.64
CA GLU A 174 49.66 -8.37 3.31
C GLU A 174 48.73 -8.94 4.40
N LYS A 175 48.14 -8.05 5.20
CA LYS A 175 47.24 -8.46 6.27
C LYS A 175 46.03 -9.08 5.60
N ILE A 176 46.00 -10.41 5.58
CA ILE A 176 44.93 -11.23 5.00
C ILE A 176 43.60 -10.59 5.39
N ALA A 177 42.86 -10.10 4.40
CA ALA A 177 41.63 -9.38 4.64
C ALA A 177 40.64 -10.32 5.36
N TRP A 178 39.82 -9.77 6.24
CA TRP A 178 38.84 -10.58 6.98
C TRP A 178 37.93 -11.39 6.05
N PHE A 179 37.64 -10.87 4.85
CA PHE A 179 36.92 -11.57 3.79
C PHE A 179 37.67 -12.80 3.28
N ASP A 180 38.99 -12.73 3.10
CA ASP A 180 39.78 -13.86 2.61
C ASP A 180 39.75 -15.04 3.62
N ARG A 181 39.66 -14.73 4.92
CA ARG A 181 39.49 -15.73 5.99
C ARG A 181 38.08 -16.34 6.03
N LEU A 182 37.06 -15.60 5.61
CA LEU A 182 35.69 -16.08 5.57
C LEU A 182 35.51 -17.12 4.45
N TYR A 183 36.19 -16.91 3.33
CA TYR A 183 36.08 -17.72 2.12
C TYR A 183 37.21 -18.74 1.92
N ASN A 184 38.22 -18.78 2.80
CA ASN A 184 39.42 -19.60 2.63
C ASN A 184 40.00 -19.48 1.21
N ARG A 185 40.26 -18.26 0.74
CA ARG A 185 40.71 -18.05 -0.65
C ARG A 185 42.12 -18.61 -0.87
N ASN A 186 42.24 -19.58 -1.75
CA ASN A 186 43.53 -20.14 -2.16
C ASN A 186 44.36 -19.18 -3.02
N THR A 187 45.66 -19.20 -2.83
CA THR A 187 46.63 -18.54 -3.73
C THR A 187 47.00 -19.45 -4.90
N ASN A 188 47.70 -18.93 -5.91
CA ASN A 188 48.16 -19.74 -7.05
C ASN A 188 49.13 -20.86 -6.63
N GLU A 189 49.92 -20.64 -5.56
CA GLU A 189 50.80 -21.66 -4.99
C GLU A 189 49.99 -22.77 -4.29
N ASP A 190 48.86 -22.42 -3.67
CA ASP A 190 47.95 -23.39 -3.06
C ASP A 190 47.26 -24.27 -4.10
N ILE A 191 46.91 -23.74 -5.28
CA ILE A 191 46.26 -24.52 -6.35
C ILE A 191 47.14 -25.69 -6.78
N ALA A 192 48.45 -25.48 -6.93
CA ALA A 192 49.38 -26.55 -7.30
C ALA A 192 49.57 -27.59 -6.18
N ARG A 193 49.44 -27.18 -4.91
CA ARG A 193 49.54 -28.07 -3.74
C ARG A 193 48.26 -28.89 -3.51
N LEU A 194 47.11 -28.32 -3.84
CA LEU A 194 45.78 -28.88 -3.59
C LEU A 194 45.22 -29.67 -4.78
N ASP A 195 45.92 -29.71 -5.91
CA ASP A 195 45.57 -30.53 -7.07
C ASP A 195 45.63 -32.02 -6.71
N LEU A 196 44.50 -32.71 -6.87
CA LEU A 196 44.36 -34.15 -6.60
C LEU A 196 45.07 -35.04 -7.63
N GLY A 197 45.62 -34.45 -8.70
CA GLY A 197 46.49 -35.14 -9.66
C GLY A 197 45.75 -35.97 -10.72
N HIS A 198 44.42 -36.00 -10.66
CA HIS A 198 43.56 -36.58 -11.68
C HIS A 198 42.96 -35.48 -12.56
N ASP A 199 42.95 -35.74 -13.87
CA ASP A 199 42.38 -34.85 -14.88
C ASP A 199 41.24 -35.57 -15.59
N TYR A 200 40.05 -34.98 -15.52
CA TYR A 200 38.84 -35.47 -16.15
C TYR A 200 38.45 -34.49 -17.27
N ASP A 201 38.84 -34.80 -18.50
CA ASP A 201 38.49 -34.00 -19.69
C ASP A 201 38.90 -32.52 -19.57
N GLY A 202 40.10 -32.27 -19.03
CA GLY A 202 40.64 -30.93 -18.80
C GLY A 202 40.14 -30.27 -17.51
N ILE A 203 39.27 -30.93 -16.73
CA ILE A 203 38.80 -30.47 -15.42
C ILE A 203 39.61 -31.17 -14.33
N LYS A 204 40.18 -30.36 -13.44
CA LYS A 204 40.91 -30.81 -12.26
C LYS A 204 40.17 -30.46 -10.98
N GLU A 205 40.28 -31.33 -10.00
CA GLU A 205 39.66 -31.15 -8.69
C GLU A 205 40.69 -30.72 -7.65
N LEU A 206 40.30 -29.74 -6.82
CA LEU A 206 41.14 -29.22 -5.74
C LEU A 206 40.59 -29.71 -4.40
N ASP A 207 41.48 -30.18 -3.52
CA ASP A 207 41.15 -30.58 -2.16
C ASP A 207 41.03 -29.37 -1.21
N ASN A 208 40.03 -28.51 -1.49
CA ASN A 208 39.81 -27.30 -0.73
C ASN A 208 39.04 -27.57 0.55
N GLU A 209 39.47 -26.94 1.66
CA GLU A 209 38.64 -26.88 2.85
C GLU A 209 37.35 -26.11 2.56
N VAL A 210 36.22 -26.61 3.09
CA VAL A 210 34.94 -25.91 2.96
C VAL A 210 35.01 -24.50 3.54
N PRO A 211 34.41 -23.48 2.89
CA PRO A 211 34.43 -22.12 3.40
C PRO A 211 33.88 -22.05 4.83
N VAL A 212 34.53 -21.25 5.68
CA VAL A 212 34.19 -21.14 7.10
C VAL A 212 32.73 -20.70 7.29
N TRP A 213 32.25 -19.76 6.47
CA TRP A 213 30.85 -19.32 6.51
C TRP A 213 29.88 -20.44 6.17
N TRP A 214 30.24 -21.34 5.24
CA TRP A 214 29.38 -22.44 4.80
C TRP A 214 29.26 -23.49 5.91
N ARG A 215 30.38 -23.84 6.56
CA ARG A 215 30.39 -24.75 7.71
C ARG A 215 29.52 -24.22 8.86
N TRP A 216 29.64 -22.93 9.19
CA TRP A 216 28.80 -22.32 10.22
C TRP A 216 27.34 -22.20 9.80
N GLY A 217 27.06 -21.86 8.55
CA GLY A 217 25.70 -21.81 8.01
C GLY A 217 25.01 -23.17 8.11
N PHE A 218 25.73 -24.24 7.77
CA PHE A 218 25.25 -25.62 7.92
C PHE A 218 25.02 -25.99 9.40
N ALA A 219 25.96 -25.66 10.30
CA ALA A 219 25.77 -25.93 11.73
C ALA A 219 24.58 -25.15 12.32
N LEU A 220 24.38 -23.89 11.91
CA LEU A 220 23.28 -23.05 12.37
C LEU A 220 21.93 -23.56 11.86
N SER A 221 21.84 -24.07 10.63
CA SER A 221 20.59 -24.63 10.12
C SER A 221 20.17 -25.89 10.89
N LEU A 222 21.14 -26.72 11.30
CA LEU A 222 20.88 -27.88 12.18
C LEU A 222 20.35 -27.43 13.54
N ILE A 223 20.99 -26.45 14.18
CA ILE A 223 20.54 -25.91 15.46
C ILE A 223 19.12 -25.33 15.32
N PHE A 224 18.87 -24.54 14.28
CA PHE A 224 17.56 -23.99 14.00
C PHE A 224 16.50 -25.09 13.84
N GLY A 225 16.78 -26.13 13.06
CA GLY A 225 15.88 -27.26 12.87
C GLY A 225 15.54 -27.98 14.18
N VAL A 226 16.53 -28.21 15.05
CA VAL A 226 16.31 -28.83 16.37
C VAL A 226 15.44 -27.94 17.25
N VAL A 227 15.72 -26.64 17.31
CA VAL A 227 14.93 -25.67 18.10
C VAL A 227 13.50 -25.57 17.55
N TYR A 228 13.32 -25.58 16.24
CA TYR A 228 12.02 -25.54 15.59
C TYR A 228 11.20 -26.79 15.94
N LEU A 229 11.76 -27.98 15.73
CA LEU A 229 11.10 -29.25 16.07
C LEU A 229 10.72 -29.31 17.56
N TYR A 230 11.63 -28.88 18.44
CA TYR A 230 11.35 -28.85 19.86
C TYR A 230 10.16 -27.93 20.19
N ASN A 231 10.12 -26.70 19.68
CA ASN A 231 9.04 -25.76 20.00
C ASN A 231 7.68 -26.17 19.42
N TYR A 232 7.64 -26.60 18.15
CA TYR A 232 6.38 -26.88 17.45
C TYR A 232 5.84 -28.30 17.69
N HIS A 233 6.72 -29.30 17.84
CA HIS A 233 6.30 -30.71 17.91
C HIS A 233 6.53 -31.39 19.27
N VAL A 234 7.48 -30.93 20.09
CA VAL A 234 7.79 -31.58 21.37
C VAL A 234 7.19 -30.81 22.55
N ALA A 235 7.54 -29.54 22.71
CA ALA A 235 7.11 -28.68 23.81
C ALA A 235 5.74 -28.04 23.55
N GLY A 236 5.29 -27.98 22.29
CA GLY A 236 3.99 -27.39 21.92
C GLY A 236 3.86 -25.92 22.30
N THR A 237 4.97 -25.19 22.37
CA THR A 237 5.00 -23.77 22.78
C THR A 237 4.48 -22.84 21.69
N LYS A 238 4.38 -23.33 20.45
CA LYS A 238 3.89 -22.59 19.27
C LYS A 238 2.79 -23.39 18.57
N PRO A 239 1.74 -22.71 18.06
CA PRO A 239 0.66 -23.37 17.33
C PRO A 239 1.16 -23.92 15.98
N LEU A 240 0.65 -25.09 15.59
CA LEU A 240 0.79 -25.58 14.22
C LEU A 240 -0.19 -24.83 13.30
N GLN A 241 0.06 -24.88 11.99
CA GLN A 241 -0.68 -24.13 10.98
C GLN A 241 -2.22 -24.22 11.10
N GLN A 242 -2.76 -25.41 11.40
CA GLN A 242 -4.21 -25.58 11.54
C GLN A 242 -4.77 -24.91 12.80
N ALA A 243 -4.00 -24.93 13.90
CA ALA A 243 -4.38 -24.26 15.13
C ALA A 243 -4.26 -22.74 14.98
N GLU A 244 -3.22 -22.25 14.30
CA GLU A 244 -3.05 -20.83 13.96
C GLU A 244 -4.21 -20.31 13.12
N LEU A 245 -4.59 -21.04 12.06
CA LEU A 245 -5.74 -20.71 11.23
C LEU A 245 -7.05 -20.63 12.05
N ALA A 246 -7.27 -21.58 12.96
CA ALA A 246 -8.46 -21.56 13.81
C ALA A 246 -8.50 -20.33 14.72
N MET A 247 -7.37 -19.94 15.31
CA MET A 247 -7.26 -18.73 16.13
C MET A 247 -7.47 -17.46 15.31
N ASP A 248 -6.91 -17.40 14.09
CA ASP A 248 -7.09 -16.26 13.19
C ASP A 248 -8.55 -16.12 12.74
N MET A 249 -9.22 -17.23 12.45
CA MET A 249 -10.65 -17.23 12.12
C MET A 249 -11.52 -16.77 13.28
N GLU A 250 -11.22 -17.18 14.50
CA GLU A 250 -11.92 -16.72 15.71
C GLU A 250 -11.73 -15.21 15.90
N GLN A 251 -10.49 -14.73 15.78
CA GLN A 251 -10.18 -13.31 15.88
C GLN A 251 -10.85 -12.49 14.76
N ALA A 252 -10.87 -13.01 13.54
CA ALA A 252 -11.59 -12.39 12.43
C ALA A 252 -13.11 -12.34 12.68
N ALA A 253 -13.70 -13.39 13.25
CA ALA A 253 -15.11 -13.41 13.61
C ALA A 253 -15.44 -12.37 14.68
N ILE A 254 -14.59 -12.21 15.70
CA ILE A 254 -14.74 -11.17 16.73
C ILE A 254 -14.67 -9.77 16.10
N GLN A 255 -13.68 -9.54 15.23
CA GLN A 255 -13.55 -8.24 14.54
C GLN A 255 -14.72 -7.96 13.61
N GLN A 256 -15.19 -8.97 12.89
CA GLN A 256 -16.36 -8.87 12.03
C GLN A 256 -17.61 -8.56 12.85
N ALA A 257 -17.84 -9.26 13.96
CA ALA A 257 -18.95 -8.97 14.86
C ALA A 257 -18.88 -7.54 15.41
N ALA A 258 -17.70 -7.09 15.86
CA ALA A 258 -17.51 -5.72 16.34
C ALA A 258 -17.70 -4.65 15.25
N TYR A 259 -17.35 -4.95 14.00
CA TYR A 259 -17.60 -4.07 12.86
C TYR A 259 -19.10 -4.01 12.53
N LEU A 260 -19.75 -5.16 12.56
CA LEU A 260 -21.19 -5.33 12.33
C LEU A 260 -22.01 -4.59 13.40
N GLU A 261 -21.67 -4.70 14.68
CA GLU A 261 -22.32 -3.94 15.77
C GLU A 261 -22.21 -2.43 15.59
N LYS A 262 -21.09 -1.94 15.04
CA LYS A 262 -20.86 -0.51 14.77
C LYS A 262 -21.45 -0.05 13.44
N SER A 263 -21.81 -0.98 12.57
CA SER A 263 -22.37 -0.69 11.26
C SER A 263 -23.86 -0.41 11.43
N ALA A 264 -24.26 0.86 11.32
CA ALA A 264 -25.67 1.26 11.40
C ALA A 264 -26.60 0.49 10.44
N ASN A 265 -26.06 -0.08 9.35
CA ASN A 265 -26.80 -0.82 8.32
C ASN A 265 -27.06 -2.31 8.63
N ASN A 266 -26.89 -2.76 9.88
CA ASN A 266 -27.04 -4.16 10.29
C ASN A 266 -28.49 -4.62 10.52
N VAL A 267 -29.39 -4.22 9.62
CA VAL A 267 -30.79 -4.66 9.65
C VAL A 267 -31.00 -5.68 8.55
N ASP A 268 -31.48 -6.87 8.88
CA ASP A 268 -31.88 -7.90 7.92
C ASP A 268 -33.26 -8.46 8.28
N GLU A 269 -33.77 -9.37 7.46
CA GLU A 269 -35.07 -10.01 7.64
C GLU A 269 -35.22 -10.73 8.98
N ASN A 270 -34.13 -11.07 9.67
CA ASN A 270 -34.16 -11.73 10.97
C ASN A 270 -34.03 -10.74 12.14
N THR A 271 -33.32 -9.63 11.94
CA THR A 271 -33.05 -8.62 12.99
C THR A 271 -33.99 -7.42 12.97
N VAL A 272 -34.71 -7.18 11.86
CA VAL A 272 -35.62 -6.03 11.72
C VAL A 272 -36.71 -6.04 12.79
N LYS A 273 -36.91 -4.87 13.37
CA LYS A 273 -37.98 -4.55 14.32
C LYS A 273 -38.69 -3.29 13.85
N MET A 274 -39.89 -3.09 14.38
CA MET A 274 -40.64 -1.87 14.12
C MET A 274 -39.85 -0.64 14.59
N MET A 275 -39.60 0.31 13.69
CA MET A 275 -38.80 1.50 13.97
C MET A 275 -39.63 2.62 14.63
N GLY A 276 -38.96 3.64 15.19
CA GLY A 276 -39.62 4.78 15.83
C GLY A 276 -40.30 5.73 14.83
N ALA A 277 -41.08 6.69 15.36
CA ALA A 277 -41.87 7.62 14.55
C ALA A 277 -41.05 8.42 13.52
N ASP A 278 -39.84 8.88 13.88
CA ASP A 278 -38.96 9.62 12.97
C ASP A 278 -38.48 8.76 11.79
N ASP A 279 -38.24 7.47 12.03
CA ASP A 279 -37.83 6.52 11.00
C ASP A 279 -39.00 6.09 10.11
N ILE A 280 -40.20 5.99 10.67
CA ILE A 280 -41.45 5.80 9.91
C ILE A 280 -41.67 6.99 8.96
N ALA A 281 -41.44 8.22 9.42
CA ALA A 281 -41.57 9.42 8.59
C ALA A 281 -40.57 9.40 7.42
N LYS A 282 -39.31 9.03 7.66
CA LYS A 282 -38.32 8.80 6.58
C LYS A 282 -38.76 7.68 5.64
N GLY A 283 -39.33 6.59 6.19
CA GLY A 283 -39.90 5.49 5.42
C GLY A 283 -41.00 5.94 4.47
N LYS A 284 -41.88 6.86 4.93
CA LYS A 284 -42.91 7.49 4.10
C LYS A 284 -42.30 8.27 2.94
N GLU A 285 -41.29 9.10 3.20
CA GLU A 285 -40.61 9.88 2.16
C GLU A 285 -40.00 8.98 1.09
N LEU A 286 -39.41 7.85 1.47
CA LEU A 286 -38.88 6.85 0.55
C LEU A 286 -39.99 6.13 -0.23
N TYR A 287 -41.09 5.78 0.44
CA TYR A 287 -42.24 5.09 -0.14
C TYR A 287 -42.93 5.91 -1.25
N ILE A 288 -43.05 7.23 -1.07
CA ILE A 288 -43.69 8.14 -2.03
C ILE A 288 -42.77 8.62 -3.16
N LYS A 289 -41.49 8.20 -3.19
CA LYS A 289 -40.57 8.61 -4.26
C LYS A 289 -41.15 8.22 -5.63
N PRO A 290 -40.97 9.09 -6.65
CA PRO A 290 -41.40 8.76 -8.02
C PRO A 290 -40.80 7.43 -8.48
N GLY A 291 -41.64 6.52 -8.97
CA GLY A 291 -41.22 5.19 -9.43
C GLY A 291 -40.96 4.18 -8.31
N ALA A 292 -41.24 4.52 -7.05
CA ALA A 292 -41.14 3.62 -5.90
C ALA A 292 -42.49 2.95 -5.57
N CYS A 293 -42.77 2.75 -4.29
CA CYS A 293 -43.89 1.95 -3.80
C CYS A 293 -45.26 2.58 -4.11
N ALA A 294 -45.40 3.90 -3.91
CA ALA A 294 -46.67 4.61 -4.09
C ALA A 294 -47.22 4.57 -5.51
N THR A 295 -46.36 4.37 -6.53
CA THR A 295 -46.80 4.27 -7.93
C THR A 295 -47.70 3.06 -8.17
N CYS A 296 -47.51 1.97 -7.42
CA CYS A 296 -48.33 0.76 -7.54
C CYS A 296 -49.35 0.61 -6.40
N HIS A 297 -49.01 1.09 -5.19
CA HIS A 297 -49.80 0.90 -3.97
C HIS A 297 -50.54 2.16 -3.50
N ALA A 298 -50.50 3.26 -4.26
CA ALA A 298 -50.98 4.59 -3.88
C ALA A 298 -50.23 5.19 -2.69
N GLU A 299 -50.24 6.52 -2.55
CA GLU A 299 -49.51 7.23 -1.48
C GLU A 299 -50.01 6.87 -0.08
N ASN A 300 -51.30 6.56 0.03
CA ASN A 300 -51.98 6.13 1.26
C ASN A 300 -51.99 4.62 1.45
N GLY A 301 -51.37 3.83 0.56
CA GLY A 301 -51.37 2.36 0.62
C GLY A 301 -52.64 1.68 0.14
N SER A 302 -53.68 2.42 -0.27
CA SER A 302 -54.99 1.84 -0.61
C SER A 302 -55.01 1.06 -1.94
N ALA A 303 -53.92 1.18 -2.71
CA ALA A 303 -53.81 0.70 -4.08
C ALA A 303 -54.90 1.22 -5.02
N ILE A 304 -55.41 2.44 -4.79
CA ILE A 304 -56.19 3.19 -5.78
C ILE A 304 -55.32 4.30 -6.37
N VAL A 305 -54.99 4.16 -7.65
CA VAL A 305 -54.13 5.11 -8.37
C VAL A 305 -54.96 5.73 -9.50
N ASN A 306 -55.04 7.07 -9.54
CA ASN A 306 -55.86 7.81 -10.51
C ASN A 306 -57.35 7.40 -10.54
N GLY A 307 -57.93 7.06 -9.38
CA GLY A 307 -59.34 6.68 -9.26
C GLY A 307 -59.69 5.27 -9.72
N ALA A 308 -58.69 4.44 -10.07
CA ALA A 308 -58.86 3.04 -10.45
C ALA A 308 -57.97 2.12 -9.58
N PRO A 309 -58.31 0.81 -9.47
CA PRO A 309 -57.44 -0.16 -8.82
C PRO A 309 -56.05 -0.20 -9.47
N GLY A 310 -55.03 0.11 -8.67
CA GLY A 310 -53.62 0.06 -9.05
C GLY A 310 -53.10 -1.37 -9.19
N ILE A 311 -51.83 -1.49 -9.60
CA ILE A 311 -51.19 -2.79 -9.84
C ILE A 311 -50.93 -3.53 -8.52
N GLY A 312 -50.48 -2.83 -7.48
CA GLY A 312 -50.16 -3.43 -6.19
C GLY A 312 -51.40 -3.85 -5.38
N PRO A 313 -51.25 -4.72 -4.37
CA PRO A 313 -52.30 -4.97 -3.37
C PRO A 313 -52.51 -3.79 -2.42
N ASN A 314 -53.68 -3.76 -1.77
CA ASN A 314 -53.93 -2.88 -0.64
C ASN A 314 -52.99 -3.22 0.52
N LEU A 315 -52.32 -2.22 1.09
CA LEU A 315 -51.39 -2.36 2.22
C LEU A 315 -51.99 -1.87 3.55
N THR A 316 -53.26 -1.45 3.53
CA THR A 316 -53.94 -0.83 4.69
C THR A 316 -54.88 -1.77 5.44
N ASP A 317 -55.18 -2.94 4.87
CA ASP A 317 -56.07 -3.92 5.48
C ASP A 317 -55.30 -5.06 6.18
N ASP A 318 -56.05 -6.00 6.78
CA ASP A 318 -55.49 -7.12 7.53
C ASP A 318 -55.19 -8.36 6.68
N TYR A 319 -55.32 -8.28 5.36
CA TYR A 319 -55.18 -9.40 4.43
C TYR A 319 -53.85 -9.29 3.68
N TRP A 320 -53.05 -10.36 3.75
CA TRP A 320 -51.70 -10.38 3.18
C TRP A 320 -51.51 -11.60 2.28
N LEU A 321 -50.91 -11.37 1.11
CA LEU A 321 -50.50 -12.44 0.19
C LEU A 321 -49.23 -13.16 0.66
N HIS A 322 -48.38 -12.48 1.44
CA HIS A 322 -47.03 -12.92 1.79
C HIS A 322 -46.71 -12.75 3.29
N LYS A 323 -47.74 -12.83 4.16
CA LYS A 323 -47.71 -12.51 5.61
C LYS A 323 -47.47 -11.02 5.87
N GLY A 324 -47.96 -10.53 7.02
CA GLY A 324 -47.97 -9.12 7.38
C GLY A 324 -47.08 -8.74 8.56
N ASP A 325 -46.24 -9.64 9.07
CA ASP A 325 -45.27 -9.29 10.10
C ASP A 325 -44.13 -8.42 9.53
N ILE A 326 -43.47 -7.65 10.38
CA ILE A 326 -42.42 -6.71 9.96
C ILE A 326 -41.28 -7.39 9.20
N LYS A 327 -40.96 -8.65 9.52
CA LYS A 327 -39.90 -9.41 8.85
C LYS A 327 -40.31 -9.84 7.46
N ALA A 328 -41.55 -10.31 7.30
CA ALA A 328 -42.13 -10.66 6.00
C ALA A 328 -42.27 -9.45 5.07
N ILE A 329 -42.67 -8.29 5.61
CA ILE A 329 -42.75 -7.04 4.84
C ILE A 329 -41.34 -6.61 4.39
N PHE A 330 -40.36 -6.62 5.31
CA PHE A 330 -38.97 -6.31 4.99
C PHE A 330 -38.41 -7.24 3.90
N TYR A 331 -38.65 -8.55 4.03
CA TYR A 331 -38.24 -9.55 3.04
C TYR A 331 -38.87 -9.27 1.66
N SER A 332 -40.17 -8.98 1.64
CA SER A 332 -40.90 -8.68 0.40
C SER A 332 -40.37 -7.44 -0.30
N ILE A 333 -39.96 -6.40 0.45
CA ILE A 333 -39.33 -5.21 -0.13
C ILE A 333 -37.91 -5.51 -0.61
N LYS A 334 -37.10 -6.19 0.22
CA LYS A 334 -35.69 -6.48 -0.09
C LYS A 334 -35.55 -7.33 -1.34
N TYR A 335 -36.27 -8.43 -1.44
CA TYR A 335 -36.12 -9.42 -2.52
C TYR A 335 -37.14 -9.26 -3.65
N GLY A 336 -38.28 -8.60 -3.38
CA GLY A 336 -39.37 -8.47 -4.34
C GLY A 336 -40.10 -9.78 -4.62
N TRP A 337 -41.06 -9.69 -5.53
CA TRP A 337 -41.78 -10.81 -6.14
C TRP A 337 -41.85 -10.56 -7.65
N PRO A 338 -40.73 -10.74 -8.39
CA PRO A 338 -40.63 -10.32 -9.79
C PRO A 338 -41.67 -10.97 -10.70
N GLU A 339 -42.01 -12.24 -10.43
CA GLU A 339 -43.06 -12.97 -11.15
C GLU A 339 -44.47 -12.39 -10.94
N LYS A 340 -44.66 -11.57 -9.90
CA LYS A 340 -45.89 -10.84 -9.60
C LYS A 340 -45.77 -9.33 -9.88
N GLY A 341 -44.68 -8.89 -10.50
CA GLY A 341 -44.45 -7.49 -10.91
C GLY A 341 -43.80 -6.59 -9.86
N MET A 342 -43.48 -7.07 -8.65
CA MET A 342 -42.76 -6.30 -7.64
C MET A 342 -41.25 -6.57 -7.75
N LYS A 343 -40.46 -5.57 -8.15
CA LYS A 343 -38.99 -5.72 -8.24
C LYS A 343 -38.32 -5.84 -6.86
N SER A 344 -37.10 -6.38 -6.84
CA SER A 344 -36.18 -6.33 -5.70
C SER A 344 -35.70 -4.89 -5.46
N TRP A 345 -35.64 -4.45 -4.21
CA TRP A 345 -35.15 -3.12 -3.82
C TRP A 345 -33.81 -3.13 -3.08
N LYS A 346 -33.20 -4.31 -2.85
CA LYS A 346 -31.92 -4.45 -2.14
C LYS A 346 -30.75 -3.63 -2.73
N ASP A 347 -30.81 -3.35 -4.03
CA ASP A 347 -29.77 -2.62 -4.77
C ASP A 347 -30.07 -1.11 -4.85
N ASP A 348 -31.32 -0.71 -4.55
CA ASP A 348 -31.78 0.69 -4.58
C ASP A 348 -31.77 1.33 -3.18
N TYR A 349 -31.99 0.55 -2.13
CA TYR A 349 -32.11 1.02 -0.75
C TYR A 349 -31.17 0.28 0.19
N SER A 350 -30.59 1.01 1.15
CA SER A 350 -29.83 0.40 2.24
C SER A 350 -30.75 -0.43 3.14
N PRO A 351 -30.21 -1.38 3.94
CA PRO A 351 -31.06 -2.18 4.81
C PRO A 351 -31.83 -1.35 5.85
N ILE A 352 -31.27 -0.22 6.34
CA ILE A 352 -32.02 0.71 7.21
C ILE A 352 -33.18 1.34 6.44
N GLN A 353 -32.94 1.78 5.20
CA GLN A 353 -33.98 2.39 4.38
C GLN A 353 -35.13 1.40 4.09
N ILE A 354 -34.80 0.13 3.84
CA ILE A 354 -35.80 -0.94 3.70
C ILE A 354 -36.56 -1.14 5.01
N ALA A 355 -35.89 -1.12 6.17
CA ALA A 355 -36.54 -1.21 7.48
C ALA A 355 -37.46 -0.02 7.77
N GLN A 356 -37.07 1.19 7.36
CA GLN A 356 -37.89 2.40 7.45
C GLN A 356 -39.15 2.27 6.58
N ILE A 357 -39.01 1.84 5.33
CA ILE A 357 -40.15 1.61 4.42
C ILE A 357 -41.05 0.51 4.98
N ALA A 358 -40.50 -0.61 5.42
CA ALA A 358 -41.26 -1.72 6.00
C ALA A 358 -42.05 -1.28 7.24
N SER A 359 -41.44 -0.46 8.09
CA SER A 359 -42.07 0.14 9.26
C SER A 359 -43.22 1.07 8.87
N TYR A 360 -43.02 1.90 7.84
CA TYR A 360 -44.09 2.75 7.30
C TYR A 360 -45.25 1.92 6.75
N VAL A 361 -44.98 0.92 5.91
CA VAL A 361 -46.01 0.02 5.37
C VAL A 361 -46.80 -0.65 6.50
N LYS A 362 -46.12 -1.15 7.53
CA LYS A 362 -46.77 -1.75 8.70
C LYS A 362 -47.65 -0.75 9.45
N SER A 363 -47.23 0.51 9.54
CA SER A 363 -48.02 1.58 10.18
C SER A 363 -49.30 1.96 9.42
N LEU A 364 -49.43 1.58 8.15
CA LEU A 364 -50.64 1.81 7.34
C LEU A 364 -51.76 0.81 7.65
N GLN A 365 -51.42 -0.35 8.24
CA GLN A 365 -52.40 -1.37 8.59
C GLN A 365 -53.47 -0.80 9.54
N GLY A 366 -54.74 -1.00 9.21
CA GLY A 366 -55.89 -0.51 9.96
C GLY A 366 -56.39 0.88 9.55
N THR A 367 -55.64 1.64 8.74
CA THR A 367 -56.07 2.99 8.31
C THR A 367 -57.24 2.97 7.32
N ASN A 368 -57.34 1.91 6.50
CA ASN A 368 -58.44 1.61 5.57
C ASN A 368 -59.08 2.82 4.85
N PRO A 369 -58.31 3.70 4.18
CA PRO A 369 -58.84 4.86 3.48
C PRO A 369 -59.73 4.44 2.29
N GLN A 370 -60.86 5.12 2.09
CA GLN A 370 -61.78 4.85 0.97
C GLN A 370 -61.63 5.89 -0.15
N PRO A 371 -61.63 5.47 -1.43
CA PRO A 371 -61.73 4.09 -1.91
C PRO A 371 -60.42 3.31 -1.70
N ALA A 372 -60.55 2.01 -1.40
CA ALA A 372 -59.45 1.03 -1.35
C ALA A 372 -59.70 -0.12 -2.33
N LYS A 373 -58.63 -0.72 -2.81
CA LYS A 373 -58.70 -1.96 -3.59
C LYS A 373 -59.24 -3.09 -2.72
N GLU A 374 -59.94 -4.04 -3.33
CA GLU A 374 -60.49 -5.21 -2.65
C GLU A 374 -59.40 -6.00 -1.90
N LYS A 375 -59.77 -6.59 -0.76
CA LYS A 375 -58.88 -7.38 0.11
C LYS A 375 -58.28 -8.55 -0.66
N GLN A 376 -56.97 -8.78 -0.53
CA GLN A 376 -56.26 -9.86 -1.24
C GLN A 376 -55.41 -10.70 -0.28
N GLY A 377 -55.46 -12.02 -0.44
CA GLY A 377 -54.69 -12.95 0.38
C GLY A 377 -55.45 -13.45 1.61
N GLU A 378 -54.70 -13.82 2.64
CA GLU A 378 -55.24 -14.43 3.86
C GLU A 378 -55.27 -13.42 5.00
N LEU A 379 -56.28 -13.52 5.86
CA LEU A 379 -56.33 -12.72 7.09
C LEU A 379 -55.11 -13.04 7.95
N PHE A 380 -54.27 -12.02 8.18
CA PHE A 380 -53.07 -12.15 8.98
C PHE A 380 -53.31 -11.64 10.39
N VAL A 381 -53.32 -12.54 11.36
CA VAL A 381 -53.37 -12.21 12.79
C VAL A 381 -51.98 -12.39 13.38
N GLU A 382 -51.39 -11.31 13.87
CA GLU A 382 -50.13 -11.40 14.59
C GLU A 382 -50.29 -12.23 15.87
N ALA A 383 -49.34 -13.15 16.12
CA ALA A 383 -49.33 -13.96 17.33
C ALA A 383 -49.22 -13.04 18.57
N GLY A 384 -50.36 -12.82 19.25
CA GLY A 384 -50.47 -11.97 20.44
C GLY A 384 -51.43 -10.79 20.31
N ALA A 385 -51.96 -10.48 19.11
CA ALA A 385 -53.02 -9.49 18.95
C ALA A 385 -54.40 -10.17 19.04
N ALA A 386 -55.26 -9.69 19.95
CA ALA A 386 -56.64 -10.15 20.04
C ALA A 386 -57.35 -9.84 18.71
N PRO A 387 -58.12 -10.78 18.11
CA PRO A 387 -58.78 -10.55 16.85
C PRO A 387 -59.79 -9.40 16.97
N ALA A 388 -59.65 -8.38 16.14
CA ALA A 388 -60.66 -7.34 15.99
C ALA A 388 -61.92 -7.96 15.37
N ALA A 389 -63.07 -7.70 15.99
CA ALA A 389 -64.35 -8.27 15.59
C ALA A 389 -64.74 -7.84 14.16
N ASP A 390 -65.05 -8.84 13.34
CA ASP A 390 -65.57 -8.69 11.98
C ASP A 390 -66.95 -8.00 12.04
N SER A 391 -67.04 -6.77 11.53
CA SER A 391 -68.29 -5.99 11.52
C SER A 391 -69.17 -6.30 10.30
N THR A 392 -69.09 -7.52 9.76
CA THR A 392 -69.94 -8.00 8.66
C THR A 392 -71.15 -8.78 9.17
N THR A 393 -71.98 -8.15 10.01
CA THR A 393 -73.38 -8.57 10.17
C THR A 393 -74.28 -7.34 10.15
N ALA A 394 -74.70 -6.96 8.94
CA ALA A 394 -75.89 -6.13 8.76
C ALA A 394 -77.13 -7.01 9.02
N PRO A 395 -78.05 -6.63 9.92
CA PRO A 395 -79.28 -7.37 10.12
C PRO A 395 -80.21 -7.11 8.92
N ALA A 396 -80.69 -8.20 8.31
CA ALA A 396 -81.71 -8.15 7.28
C ALA A 396 -83.00 -7.54 7.82
N MET A 397 -83.54 -6.52 7.12
CA MET A 397 -84.91 -6.04 7.31
C MET A 397 -85.91 -7.19 7.06
N LYS A 398 -86.83 -7.37 8.00
CA LYS A 398 -88.19 -7.82 7.74
C LYS A 398 -89.16 -6.94 8.51
#